data_AF-A0A2P8GJY2-F1
#
_entry.id   AF-A0A2P8GJY2-F1
#
_cell.length_a   1.000
_cell.length_b   1.000
_cell.length_c   1.000
_cell.angle_alpha   90.00
_cell.angle_beta   90.00
_cell.angle_gamma   90.00
#
_symmetry.space_group_name_H-M   'P 1'
#
loop_
_entity.id
_entity.type
_entity.pdbx_description
1 polymer ?
#
loop_
_entity_poly.entity_id
_entity_poly.type
_entity_poly.pdbx_seq_one_letter_code
_entity_poly.pdbx_strand_id
1 'polypeptide(L)'
;MNTALILETLGWLGVVAYVLAYLLLTVGVLKPNGYPFHILNMTGAATLIVYSLEYGDKPNVAVNVIWLMIGIGAVARRLARRSSRNV
;
A
#
# COMPACT_ATOMS: atom_id res chain seq x y z
N MET A 1 -5.96 19.22 18.26
CA MET A 1 -6.58 18.01 17.67
C MET A 1 -6.01 16.81 18.42
N ASN A 2 -6.84 15.84 18.82
CA ASN A 2 -6.36 14.68 19.58
C ASN A 2 -5.49 13.79 18.69
N THR A 3 -4.27 13.43 19.12
CA THR A 3 -3.35 12.58 18.36
C THR A 3 -3.99 11.23 18.00
N ALA A 4 -4.79 10.66 18.91
CA ALA A 4 -5.52 9.42 18.66
C ALA A 4 -6.51 9.55 17.49
N LEU A 5 -7.22 10.69 17.39
CA LEU A 5 -8.18 10.94 16.31
C LEU A 5 -7.49 11.08 14.95
N ILE A 6 -6.29 11.68 14.92
CA ILE A 6 -5.48 11.78 13.69
C ILE A 6 -5.07 10.39 13.22
N LEU A 7 -4.54 9.57 14.13
CA LEU A 7 -4.10 8.21 13.81
C LEU A 7 -5.26 7.33 13.36
N GLU A 8 -6.42 7.42 14.02
CA GLU A 8 -7.63 6.69 13.63
C GLU A 8 -8.12 7.11 12.24
N THR A 9 -8.17 8.42 11.97
CA THR A 9 -8.56 8.94 10.65
C THR A 9 -7.59 8.44 9.57
N LEU A 10 -6.29 8.47 9.84
CA LEU A 10 -5.28 7.91 8.94
C LEU A 10 -5.49 6.41 8.72
N GLY A 11 -5.69 5.63 9.80
CA GLY A 11 -5.98 4.19 9.71
C GLY A 11 -7.15 3.90 8.78
N TRP A 12 -8.28 4.59 8.96
CA TRP A 12 -9.45 4.46 8.09
C TRP A 12 -9.19 4.89 6.64
N LEU A 13 -8.43 5.96 6.40
CA LEU A 13 -8.00 6.33 5.05
C LEU A 13 -7.14 5.23 4.41
N GLY A 14 -6.27 4.59 5.18
CA GLY A 14 -5.49 3.42 4.75
C GLY A 14 -6.37 2.23 4.36
N VAL A 15 -7.40 1.93 5.16
CA VAL A 15 -8.41 0.89 4.86
C VAL A 15 -9.13 1.21 3.54
N VAL A 16 -9.65 2.43 3.39
CA VAL A 16 -10.35 2.85 2.18
C VAL A 16 -9.45 2.75 0.96
N ALA A 17 -8.19 3.20 1.06
CA ALA A 17 -7.22 3.09 -0.02
C ALA A 17 -6.97 1.64 -0.44
N TYR A 18 -6.82 0.73 0.53
CA TYR A 18 -6.64 -0.70 0.26
C TYR A 18 -7.82 -1.34 -0.45
N VAL A 19 -9.02 -1.12 0.10
CA VAL A 19 -10.25 -1.69 -0.43
C VAL A 19 -10.50 -1.14 -1.84
N LEU A 20 -10.26 0.15 -2.05
CA LEU A 20 -10.37 0.77 -3.37
C LEU A 20 -9.32 0.21 -4.34
N ALA A 21 -8.07 0.01 -3.91
CA ALA A 21 -7.04 -0.60 -4.75
C ALA A 21 -7.44 -2.01 -5.20
N TYR A 22 -7.94 -2.83 -4.27
CA TYR A 22 -8.38 -4.18 -4.56
C TYR A 22 -9.63 -4.21 -5.44
N LEU A 23 -10.61 -3.33 -5.18
CA LEU A 23 -11.80 -3.18 -6.00
C LEU A 23 -11.42 -2.83 -7.44
N LEU A 24 -10.62 -1.77 -7.63
CA LEU A 24 -10.20 -1.31 -8.95
C LEU A 24 -9.34 -2.35 -9.68
N LEU A 25 -8.54 -3.14 -8.95
CA LEU A 25 -7.83 -4.30 -9.51
C LEU A 25 -8.82 -5.37 -9.98
N THR A 26 -9.80 -5.70 -9.14
CA THR A 26 -10.78 -6.77 -9.39
C THR A 26 -11.70 -6.45 -10.57
N VAL A 27 -12.14 -5.20 -10.71
CA VAL A 27 -12.96 -4.75 -11.86
C VAL A 27 -12.14 -4.50 -13.13
N GLY A 28 -10.82 -4.75 -13.09
CA GLY A 28 -9.93 -4.64 -14.26
C GLY A 28 -9.53 -3.20 -14.62
N VAL A 29 -9.90 -2.20 -13.81
CA VAL A 29 -9.49 -0.79 -14.01
C VAL A 29 -7.99 -0.65 -13.76
N LEU A 30 -7.47 -1.29 -12.72
CA LEU A 30 -6.04 -1.38 -12.44
C LEU A 30 -5.46 -2.70 -12.92
N LYS A 31 -4.23 -2.64 -13.44
CA LYS A 31 -3.49 -3.83 -13.83
C LYS A 31 -2.62 -4.30 -12.66
N PRO A 32 -2.49 -5.63 -12.41
CA PRO A 32 -1.63 -6.17 -11.36
C PRO A 32 -0.16 -5.73 -11.47
N ASN A 33 0.31 -5.42 -12.69
CA ASN A 33 1.67 -4.96 -12.97
C ASN A 33 1.78 -3.42 -13.14
N GLY A 34 0.71 -2.69 -12.85
CA GLY A 34 0.61 -1.24 -13.04
C GLY A 34 1.12 -0.45 -11.84
N TYR A 35 1.80 0.68 -12.09
CA TYR A 35 2.25 1.59 -11.03
C TYR A 35 1.10 2.05 -10.11
N PRO A 36 -0.09 2.43 -10.61
CA PRO A 36 -1.14 2.97 -9.72
C PRO A 36 -1.62 1.96 -8.67
N PHE A 37 -1.69 0.67 -9.02
CA PHE A 37 -2.05 -0.38 -8.05
C PHE A 37 -1.02 -0.49 -6.93
N HIS A 38 0.25 -0.61 -7.27
CA HIS A 38 1.31 -0.74 -6.27
C HIS A 38 1.45 0.52 -5.41
N ILE A 39 1.32 1.71 -5.99
CA ILE A 39 1.37 2.97 -5.23
C ILE A 39 0.22 3.02 -4.22
N LEU A 40 -1.01 2.76 -4.66
CA LEU A 40 -2.19 2.82 -3.78
C LEU A 40 -2.10 1.78 -2.66
N ASN A 41 -1.65 0.57 -2.99
CA ASN A 41 -1.41 -0.50 -2.03
C ASN A 41 -0.31 -0.14 -1.02
N MET A 42 0.82 0.41 -1.48
CA MET A 42 1.90 0.86 -0.59
C MET A 42 1.47 1.99 0.35
N THR A 43 0.67 2.95 -0.15
CA THR A 43 0.14 4.04 0.68
C THR A 43 -0.83 3.52 1.74
N GLY A 44 -1.74 2.61 1.37
CA GLY A 44 -2.63 1.94 2.32
C GLY A 44 -1.85 1.16 3.38
N ALA A 45 -0.85 0.40 2.95
CA ALA A 45 0.03 -0.38 3.83
C ALA A 45 0.81 0.49 4.81
N ALA A 46 1.46 1.55 4.34
CA ALA A 46 2.23 2.46 5.20
C ALA A 46 1.37 3.09 6.29
N THR A 47 0.14 3.49 5.93
CA THR A 47 -0.78 4.15 6.86
C THR A 47 -1.30 3.17 7.92
N LEU A 48 -1.62 1.93 7.52
CA LEU A 48 -2.02 0.87 8.45
C LEU A 48 -0.87 0.42 9.36
N ILE A 49 0.38 0.40 8.88
CA ILE A 49 1.54 0.11 9.74
C ILE A 49 1.63 1.15 10.86
N VAL A 50 1.55 2.44 10.54
CA VAL A 50 1.63 3.51 11.54
C VAL A 50 0.49 3.39 12.55
N TYR A 51 -0.74 3.16 12.08
CA TYR A 51 -1.89 2.93 12.96
C TYR A 51 -1.68 1.70 13.86
N SER A 52 -1.35 0.54 13.29
CA SER A 52 -1.26 -0.72 14.02
C SER A 52 -0.08 -0.79 15.01
N LEU A 53 1.00 -0.06 14.75
CA LEU A 53 2.12 0.06 15.70
C LEU A 53 1.68 0.74 17.01
N GLU A 54 0.87 1.79 16.91
CA GLU A 54 0.35 2.55 18.06
C GLU A 54 -0.58 1.71 18.94
N TYR A 55 -1.34 0.79 18.34
CA TYR A 55 -2.27 -0.10 19.05
C TYR A 55 -1.69 -1.50 19.35
N GLY A 56 -0.42 -1.76 19.01
CA GLY A 56 0.24 -3.04 19.29
C GLY A 56 -0.27 -4.24 18.49
N ASP A 57 -0.94 -4.01 17.35
CA ASP A 57 -1.53 -5.05 16.50
C ASP A 57 -0.46 -5.69 15.58
N LYS A 58 0.32 -6.59 16.17
CA LYS A 58 1.47 -7.26 15.50
C LYS A 58 1.10 -7.98 14.19
N PRO A 59 -0.01 -8.76 14.11
CA PRO A 59 -0.40 -9.40 12.85
C PRO A 59 -0.68 -8.40 11.73
N ASN A 60 -1.34 -7.28 12.05
CA ASN A 60 -1.67 -6.24 11.08
C ASN A 60 -0.43 -5.48 10.60
N VAL A 61 0.52 -5.21 11.49
CA VAL A 61 1.84 -4.69 11.10
C VAL A 61 2.53 -5.66 10.13
N ALA A 62 2.57 -6.96 10.46
CA ALA A 62 3.26 -7.96 9.64
C ALA A 62 2.69 -8.05 8.23
N VAL A 63 1.36 -8.14 8.08
CA VAL A 63 0.73 -8.24 6.76
C VAL A 63 0.96 -6.99 5.92
N ASN A 64 0.88 -5.81 6.52
CA ASN A 64 1.10 -4.56 5.79
C ASN A 64 2.56 -4.32 5.42
N VAL A 65 3.51 -4.74 6.25
CA VAL A 65 4.93 -4.74 5.89
C VAL A 65 5.18 -5.64 4.67
N ILE A 66 4.59 -6.84 4.63
CA ILE A 66 4.70 -7.75 3.49
C ILE A 66 4.15 -7.09 2.22
N TRP A 67 2.97 -6.48 2.29
CA TRP A 67 2.38 -5.78 1.15
C TRP A 67 3.21 -4.60 0.67
N LEU A 68 3.77 -3.82 1.60
CA LEU A 68 4.66 -2.71 1.28
C LEU A 68 5.90 -3.22 0.52
N MET A 69 6.53 -4.32 0.99
CA MET A 69 7.67 -4.94 0.31
C MET A 69 7.31 -5.46 -1.09
N ILE A 70 6.13 -6.09 -1.25
CA ILE A 70 5.63 -6.55 -2.56
C ILE A 70 5.49 -5.36 -3.53
N GLY A 71 4.90 -4.25 -3.06
CA GLY A 71 4.73 -3.04 -3.83
C GLY A 71 6.07 -2.44 -4.28
N ILE A 72 7.01 -2.25 -3.35
CA ILE A 72 8.36 -1.75 -3.65
C ILE A 72 9.06 -2.64 -4.68
N GLY A 73 9.05 -3.96 -4.46
CA GLY A 73 9.68 -4.91 -5.37
C GLY A 73 9.08 -4.86 -6.77
N ALA A 74 7.77 -4.68 -6.90
CA ALA A 74 7.11 -4.57 -8.20
C ALA A 74 7.49 -3.28 -8.94
N VAL A 75 7.54 -2.14 -8.24
CA VAL A 75 7.97 -0.85 -8.80
C VAL A 75 9.44 -0.91 -9.21
N ALA A 76 10.33 -1.41 -8.35
CA ALA A 76 11.76 -1.54 -8.61
C ALA A 76 12.05 -2.43 -9.84
N ARG A 77 11.41 -3.60 -9.94
CA ARG A 77 11.53 -4.49 -11.11
C ARG A 77 11.10 -3.79 -12.41
N ARG A 78 10.08 -2.94 -12.35
CA ARG A 78 9.58 -2.21 -13.52
C ARG A 78 10.51 -1.09 -13.96
N LEU A 79 11.11 -0.37 -13.01
CA LEU A 79 12.14 0.63 -13.29
C LEU A 79 13.39 0.00 -13.92
N ALA A 80 13.85 -1.12 -13.38
CA ALA A 80 15.00 -1.87 -13.93
C ALA A 80 14.75 -2.32 -15.38
N ARG A 81 13.56 -2.88 -15.68
CA ARG A 81 13.19 -3.30 -17.05
C ARG A 81 13.03 -2.16 -18.04
N ARG A 82 12.65 -0.96 -17.59
CA ARG A 82 12.61 0.23 -18.44
C ARG A 82 14.02 0.66 -18.85
N SER A 83 14.97 0.59 -17.91
CA SER A 83 16.36 0.96 -18.20
C SER A 83 17.00 0.07 -19.27
N SER A 84 16.73 -1.24 -19.26
CA SER A 84 17.26 -2.17 -20.27
C SER A 84 16.58 -2.07 -21.65
N ARG A 85 15.47 -1.35 -21.77
CA ARG A 85 14.77 -1.14 -23.06
C ARG A 85 15.18 0.16 -23.77
N ASN A 86 15.92 1.02 -23.07
CA ASN A 86 16.37 2.33 -23.55
C ASN A 86 17.88 2.34 -23.88
N VAL A 87 18.52 1.17 -23.89
CA VAL A 87 19.88 0.91 -24.38
C VAL A 87 19.75 -0.03 -25.57
#